data_AF-A0A8J7NTI3-F1
#
_entry.id   AF-A0A8J7NTI3-F1
#
_cell.length_a   1.000
_cell.length_b   1.000
_cell.length_c   1.000
_cell.angle_alpha   90.00
_cell.angle_beta   90.00
_cell.angle_gamma   90.00
#
_symmetry.space_group_name_H-M   'P 1'
#
loop_
_entity.id
_entity.type
_entity.pdbx_description
1 polymer ?
#
loop_
_entity_poly.entity_id
_entity_poly.type
_entity_poly.pdbx_seq_one_letter_code
_entity_poly.pdbx_strand_id
1 'polypeptide(L)'
;MCGEKAAEQLDLLPPLQDTVTHRIIEMADDIKNTLVERVKMSRWFSLQLDESVVNLANLLIYVRYEFEGTSHEDFLFCKPLPTGTTGEHIFQFLNEFIEENGIDWINCVGVCTDGARAMTSQHSCVVSQIRGCCRNEWTHCNIHHETFAVKKMPDDLKSVRLCCELYQGLKNEFTSALLK
;
A
#
# COMPACT_ATOMS: atom_id res chain seq x y z
N MET A 1 40.35 37.10 7.97
CA MET A 1 40.53 35.66 7.71
C MET A 1 39.85 34.88 8.84
N CYS A 2 38.62 34.42 8.61
CA CYS A 2 37.85 33.63 9.58
C CYS A 2 37.06 32.56 8.79
N GLY A 3 37.78 31.74 8.03
CA GLY A 3 37.20 30.72 7.15
C GLY A 3 37.70 29.31 7.43
N GLU A 4 38.97 29.15 7.77
CA GLU A 4 39.60 27.82 7.92
C GLU A 4 39.09 27.06 9.17
N LYS A 5 38.96 27.74 10.32
CA LYS A 5 38.43 27.11 11.55
C LYS A 5 36.97 26.66 11.45
N ALA A 6 36.16 27.32 10.62
CA ALA A 6 34.76 26.93 10.44
C ALA A 6 34.62 25.76 9.45
N ALA A 7 35.51 25.68 8.46
CA ALA A 7 35.57 24.56 7.51
C ALA A 7 36.05 23.27 8.19
N GLU A 8 37.09 23.34 9.04
CA GLU A 8 37.59 22.18 9.80
C GLU A 8 36.54 21.61 10.78
N GLN A 9 35.65 22.44 11.32
CA GLN A 9 34.54 21.97 12.16
C GLN A 9 33.41 21.32 11.36
N LEU A 10 33.26 21.66 10.07
CA LEU A 10 32.30 21.03 9.18
C LEU A 10 32.76 19.63 8.75
N ASP A 11 34.07 19.42 8.54
CA ASP A 11 34.66 18.12 8.19
C ASP A 11 34.65 17.10 9.34
N LEU A 12 34.47 17.57 10.59
CA LEU A 12 34.31 16.72 11.77
C LEU A 12 32.87 16.21 11.96
N LEU A 13 31.91 16.75 11.22
CA LEU A 13 30.54 16.25 11.24
C LEU A 13 30.44 15.07 10.26
N PRO A 14 29.87 13.92 10.67
CA PRO A 14 29.56 12.85 9.72
C PRO A 14 28.68 13.43 8.59
N PRO A 15 28.77 12.90 7.35
CA PRO A 15 28.03 13.44 6.22
C PRO A 15 26.56 13.62 6.61
N LEU A 16 26.07 14.87 6.56
CA LEU A 16 24.71 15.21 6.99
C LEU A 16 23.65 14.33 6.30
N GLN A 17 23.96 13.87 5.09
CA GLN A 17 23.15 12.96 4.28
C GLN A 17 22.95 11.58 4.92
N ASP A 18 23.95 11.06 5.65
CA ASP A 18 23.85 9.78 6.35
C ASP A 18 22.94 9.89 7.58
N THR A 19 23.02 11.03 8.30
CA THR A 19 22.20 11.25 9.51
C THR A 19 20.72 11.49 9.22
N VAL A 20 20.38 12.24 8.15
CA VAL A 20 18.97 12.46 7.76
C VAL A 20 18.36 11.16 7.23
N THR A 21 19.09 10.43 6.38
CA THR A 21 18.62 9.14 5.84
C THR A 21 18.39 8.13 6.95
N HIS A 22 19.31 8.03 7.92
CA HIS A 22 19.16 7.15 9.07
C HIS A 22 17.89 7.46 9.87
N ARG A 23 17.64 8.73 10.17
CA ARG A 23 16.45 9.14 10.92
C ARG A 23 15.16 8.84 10.18
N ILE A 24 15.14 9.00 8.85
CA ILE A 24 13.98 8.64 8.03
C ILE A 24 13.71 7.14 8.12
N ILE A 25 14.74 6.30 8.04
CA ILE A 25 14.61 4.84 8.16
C ILE A 25 14.11 4.46 9.54
N GLU A 26 14.71 5.01 10.62
CA GLU A 26 14.25 4.73 11.99
C GLU A 26 12.80 5.12 12.21
N MET A 27 12.38 6.29 11.72
CA MET A 27 10.99 6.73 11.82
C MET A 27 10.05 5.85 10.99
N ALA A 28 10.47 5.44 9.80
CA ALA A 28 9.68 4.53 8.96
C ALA A 28 9.51 3.17 9.63
N ASP A 29 10.57 2.63 10.23
CA ASP A 29 10.54 1.36 10.97
C ASP A 29 9.66 1.46 12.22
N ASP A 30 9.72 2.58 12.97
CA ASP A 30 8.85 2.82 14.13
C ASP A 30 7.37 2.87 13.74
N ILE A 31 7.03 3.60 12.67
CA ILE A 31 5.68 3.66 12.12
C ILE A 31 5.21 2.27 11.67
N LYS A 32 6.06 1.54 10.94
CA LYS A 32 5.76 0.17 10.47
C LYS A 32 5.50 -0.76 11.65
N ASN A 33 6.38 -0.77 12.65
CA ASN A 33 6.26 -1.64 13.82
C ASN A 33 4.99 -1.32 14.62
N THR A 34 4.69 -0.03 14.79
CA THR A 34 3.45 0.42 15.44
C THR A 34 2.21 -0.08 14.69
N LEU A 35 2.19 0.05 13.36
CA LEU A 35 1.10 -0.45 12.51
C LEU A 35 0.95 -1.98 12.63
N VAL A 36 2.05 -2.72 12.51
CA VAL A 36 2.07 -4.18 12.62
C VAL A 36 1.50 -4.65 13.95
N GLU A 37 1.92 -4.05 15.08
CA GLU A 37 1.38 -4.41 16.38
C GLU A 37 -0.12 -4.16 16.49
N ARG A 38 -0.62 -3.05 15.95
CA ARG A 38 -2.07 -2.79 15.90
C ARG A 38 -2.82 -3.82 15.06
N VAL A 39 -2.29 -4.19 13.90
CA VAL A 39 -2.89 -5.22 13.04
C VAL A 39 -2.91 -6.58 13.74
N LYS A 40 -1.86 -6.94 14.47
CA LYS A 40 -1.80 -8.18 15.27
C LYS A 40 -2.80 -8.19 16.42
N MET A 41 -3.02 -7.04 17.06
CA MET A 41 -4.02 -6.88 18.12
C MET A 41 -5.46 -6.87 17.59
N SER A 42 -5.65 -6.51 16.31
CA SER A 42 -6.96 -6.47 15.69
C SER A 42 -7.57 -7.87 15.62
N ARG A 43 -8.86 -7.96 15.93
CA ARG A 43 -9.61 -9.21 15.79
C ARG A 43 -9.77 -9.62 14.31
N TRP A 44 -9.84 -8.64 13.42
CA TRP A 44 -10.03 -8.87 11.99
C TRP A 44 -9.30 -7.80 11.18
N PHE A 45 -8.75 -8.17 10.04
CA PHE A 45 -8.24 -7.21 9.09
C PHE A 45 -8.58 -7.59 7.65
N SER A 46 -8.45 -6.64 6.74
CA SER A 46 -8.59 -6.86 5.31
C SER A 46 -7.47 -6.15 4.57
N LEU A 47 -7.10 -6.70 3.42
CA LEU A 47 -6.02 -6.17 2.59
C LEU A 47 -6.58 -5.60 1.30
N GLN A 48 -6.04 -4.46 0.86
CA GLN A 48 -6.24 -3.94 -0.48
C GLN A 48 -4.92 -3.93 -1.22
N LEU A 49 -4.89 -4.57 -2.39
CA LEU A 49 -3.75 -4.68 -3.25
C LEU A 49 -3.98 -3.82 -4.48
N ASP A 50 -3.03 -2.94 -4.78
CA ASP A 50 -3.09 -2.03 -5.91
C ASP A 50 -1.77 -1.99 -6.68
N GLU A 51 -1.83 -1.65 -7.96
CA GLU A 51 -0.66 -1.48 -8.81
C GLU A 51 -0.49 0.00 -9.19
N SER A 52 0.62 0.61 -8.77
CA SER A 52 1.03 1.94 -9.26
C SER A 52 2.04 1.80 -10.38
N VAL A 53 1.87 2.61 -11.42
CA VAL A 53 2.74 2.64 -12.60
C VAL A 53 3.67 3.86 -12.64
N VAL A 54 3.89 4.54 -11.50
CA VAL A 54 4.80 5.69 -11.44
C VAL A 54 6.25 5.20 -11.60
N ASN A 55 6.85 5.47 -12.77
CA ASN A 55 8.18 5.04 -13.23
C ASN A 55 8.33 3.52 -13.48
N LEU A 56 8.02 2.69 -12.49
CA LEU A 56 7.99 1.22 -12.55
C LEU A 56 6.66 0.72 -11.97
N ALA A 57 6.24 -0.48 -12.38
CA ALA A 57 5.11 -1.14 -11.72
C ALA A 57 5.49 -1.42 -10.26
N ASN A 58 4.65 -0.99 -9.33
CA ASN A 58 4.82 -1.17 -7.90
C ASN A 58 3.55 -1.76 -7.31
N LEU A 59 3.69 -2.79 -6.48
CA LEU A 59 2.63 -3.33 -5.65
C LEU A 59 2.48 -2.48 -4.40
N LEU A 60 1.30 -1.95 -4.16
CA LEU A 60 0.94 -1.25 -2.94
C LEU A 60 -0.03 -2.11 -2.16
N ILE A 61 0.24 -2.27 -0.87
CA ILE A 61 -0.61 -3.00 0.05
C ILE A 61 -1.11 -2.03 1.10
N TYR A 62 -2.43 -1.95 1.23
CA TYR A 62 -3.11 -1.26 2.31
C TYR A 62 -3.75 -2.28 3.24
N VAL A 63 -3.81 -1.97 4.52
CA VAL A 63 -4.49 -2.79 5.52
C VAL A 63 -5.58 -1.96 6.16
N ARG A 64 -6.78 -2.54 6.25
CA ARG A 64 -7.86 -2.03 7.08
C ARG A 64 -8.06 -2.96 8.26
N TYR A 65 -8.06 -2.41 9.46
CA TYR A 65 -8.08 -3.16 10.72
C TYR A 65 -8.92 -2.44 11.77
N GLU A 66 -9.31 -3.15 12.82
CA GLU A 66 -10.00 -2.58 13.97
C GLU A 66 -8.99 -2.38 15.12
N PHE A 67 -8.99 -1.18 15.68
CA PHE A 67 -8.17 -0.86 16.84
C PHE A 67 -8.94 0.09 17.75
N GLU A 68 -9.01 -0.25 19.03
CA GLU A 68 -9.73 0.52 20.06
C GLU A 68 -11.21 0.82 19.69
N GLY A 69 -11.90 -0.14 19.07
CA GLY A 69 -13.31 -0.03 18.68
C GLY A 69 -13.55 0.82 17.44
N THR A 70 -12.49 1.23 16.73
CA THR A 70 -12.57 2.05 15.51
C THR A 70 -11.87 1.37 14.34
N SER A 71 -12.39 1.59 13.12
CA SER A 71 -11.75 1.08 11.91
C SER A 71 -10.69 2.06 11.43
N HIS A 72 -9.50 1.54 11.14
CA HIS A 72 -8.37 2.28 10.58
C HIS A 72 -8.00 1.71 9.22
N GLU A 73 -7.42 2.52 8.36
CA GLU A 73 -6.88 2.11 7.06
C GLU A 73 -5.53 2.80 6.86
N ASP A 74 -4.49 2.00 6.70
CA ASP A 74 -3.12 2.49 6.60
C ASP A 74 -2.37 1.78 5.46
N PHE A 75 -1.33 2.44 4.97
CA PHE A 75 -0.39 1.87 4.03
C PHE A 75 0.53 0.88 4.74
N LEU A 76 0.57 -0.37 4.26
CA LEU A 76 1.33 -1.45 4.88
C LEU A 76 2.75 -1.52 4.32
N PHE A 77 2.87 -1.69 2.99
CA PHE A 77 4.16 -1.65 2.30
C PHE A 77 4.00 -1.45 0.79
N CYS A 78 5.12 -1.11 0.13
CA CYS A 78 5.25 -1.09 -1.33
C CYS A 78 6.45 -1.94 -1.76
N LYS A 79 6.29 -2.69 -2.86
CA LYS A 79 7.37 -3.43 -3.49
C LYS A 79 7.36 -3.23 -5.01
N PRO A 80 8.52 -3.01 -5.65
CA PRO A 80 8.59 -2.98 -7.10
C PRO A 80 8.19 -4.34 -7.68
N LEU A 81 7.40 -4.31 -8.75
CA LEU A 81 6.98 -5.46 -9.53
C LEU A 81 7.81 -5.52 -10.83
N PRO A 82 8.72 -6.48 -10.97
CA PRO A 82 9.40 -6.72 -12.24
C PRO A 82 8.42 -7.00 -13.38
N THR A 83 8.83 -6.71 -14.61
CA THR A 83 8.03 -7.04 -15.79
C THR A 83 7.75 -8.54 -15.85
N GLY A 84 6.47 -8.90 -16.02
CA GLY A 84 6.05 -10.31 -16.07
C GLY A 84 5.82 -10.96 -14.70
N THR A 85 5.71 -10.18 -13.63
CA THR A 85 5.38 -10.72 -12.30
C THR A 85 4.05 -11.48 -12.33
N THR A 86 4.06 -12.70 -11.78
CA THR A 86 2.89 -13.58 -11.68
C THR A 86 2.16 -13.36 -10.36
N GLY A 87 0.89 -13.79 -10.28
CA GLY A 87 0.14 -13.75 -9.02
C GLY A 87 0.79 -14.56 -7.89
N GLU A 88 1.58 -15.59 -8.23
CA GLU A 88 2.38 -16.36 -7.28
C GLU A 88 3.48 -15.52 -6.61
N HIS A 89 4.26 -14.78 -7.40
CA HIS A 89 5.28 -13.89 -6.84
C HIS A 89 4.68 -12.76 -5.98
N ILE A 90 3.52 -12.22 -6.38
CA ILE A 90 2.81 -11.21 -5.58
C ILE A 90 2.36 -11.79 -4.24
N PHE A 91 1.79 -13.01 -4.26
CA PHE A 91 1.41 -13.71 -3.03
C PHE A 91 2.64 -14.02 -2.16
N GLN A 92 3.76 -14.42 -2.76
CA GLN A 92 4.99 -14.68 -2.02
C GLN A 92 5.47 -13.44 -1.25
N PHE A 93 5.55 -12.27 -1.90
CA PHE A 93 5.93 -11.03 -1.20
C PHE A 93 4.98 -10.67 -0.06
N LEU A 94 3.70 -10.93 -0.25
CA LEU A 94 2.70 -10.70 0.78
C LEU A 94 2.84 -11.69 1.95
N ASN A 95 3.02 -12.97 1.64
CA ASN A 95 3.16 -14.02 2.64
C ASN A 95 4.44 -13.85 3.46
N GLU A 96 5.57 -13.56 2.81
CA GLU A 96 6.85 -13.23 3.48
C GLU A 96 6.65 -12.09 4.47
N PHE A 97 6.00 -10.99 4.06
CA PHE A 97 5.72 -9.89 4.97
C PHE A 97 4.83 -10.31 6.14
N ILE A 98 3.74 -11.03 5.89
CA ILE A 98 2.79 -11.45 6.93
C ILE A 98 3.46 -12.38 7.95
N GLU A 99 4.24 -13.36 7.49
CA GLU A 99 4.97 -14.32 8.33
C GLU A 99 6.11 -13.64 9.12
N GLU A 100 6.95 -12.83 8.48
CA GLU A 100 8.06 -12.12 9.13
C GLU A 100 7.59 -11.19 10.25
N ASN A 101 6.40 -10.60 10.08
CA ASN A 101 5.81 -9.68 11.06
C ASN A 101 4.87 -10.38 12.05
N GLY A 102 4.72 -11.72 11.96
CA GLY A 102 3.90 -12.50 12.88
C GLY A 102 2.41 -12.14 12.85
N ILE A 103 1.90 -11.73 11.69
CA ILE A 103 0.49 -11.47 11.45
C ILE A 103 -0.19 -12.80 11.08
N ASP A 104 -1.33 -13.11 11.70
CA ASP A 104 -2.03 -14.37 11.44
C ASP A 104 -3.05 -14.20 10.30
N TRP A 105 -2.85 -14.96 9.21
CA TRP A 105 -3.79 -15.03 8.09
C TRP A 105 -5.21 -15.39 8.52
N ILE A 106 -5.42 -16.13 9.61
CA ILE A 106 -6.76 -16.52 10.07
C ILE A 106 -7.66 -15.32 10.38
N ASN A 107 -7.06 -14.17 10.74
CA ASN A 107 -7.77 -12.93 11.04
C ASN A 107 -8.04 -12.09 9.78
N CYS A 108 -7.51 -12.49 8.62
CA CYS A 108 -7.79 -11.83 7.34
C CYS A 108 -9.18 -12.22 6.84
N VAL A 109 -10.12 -11.27 6.86
CA VAL A 109 -11.53 -11.49 6.45
C VAL A 109 -11.82 -11.02 5.04
N GLY A 110 -10.95 -10.19 4.45
CA GLY A 110 -11.25 -9.50 3.21
C GLY A 110 -10.00 -9.22 2.37
N VAL A 111 -10.14 -9.38 1.05
CA VAL A 111 -9.13 -8.99 0.07
C VAL A 111 -9.77 -8.16 -1.03
N CYS A 112 -9.19 -7.01 -1.31
CA CYS A 112 -9.64 -6.08 -2.34
C CYS A 112 -8.56 -5.95 -3.42
N THR A 113 -8.89 -6.12 -4.69
CA THR A 113 -7.94 -5.98 -5.81
C THR A 113 -8.58 -5.24 -6.99
N ASP A 114 -7.77 -4.59 -7.84
CA ASP A 114 -8.20 -3.88 -9.06
C ASP A 114 -8.79 -4.77 -10.17
N GLY A 115 -8.84 -6.09 -9.95
CA GLY A 115 -9.35 -7.03 -10.93
C GLY A 115 -8.32 -7.46 -11.98
N ALA A 116 -7.07 -7.00 -11.91
CA ALA A 116 -6.04 -7.37 -12.88
C ALA A 116 -5.87 -8.89 -12.96
N ARG A 117 -5.49 -9.38 -14.15
CA ARG A 117 -5.47 -10.82 -14.45
C ARG A 117 -4.56 -11.62 -13.50
N ALA A 118 -3.45 -11.05 -13.06
CA ALA A 118 -2.56 -11.65 -12.07
C ALA A 118 -3.22 -11.79 -10.68
N MET A 119 -4.18 -10.93 -10.36
CA MET A 119 -4.86 -10.84 -9.07
C MET A 119 -6.12 -11.70 -8.99
N THR A 120 -6.80 -11.98 -10.12
CA THR A 120 -8.14 -12.61 -10.14
C THR A 120 -8.31 -13.86 -11.02
N SER A 121 -7.31 -14.27 -11.80
CA SER A 121 -7.44 -15.46 -12.67
C SER A 121 -7.75 -16.78 -11.93
N GLN A 122 -8.53 -17.66 -12.56
CA GLN A 122 -9.18 -18.83 -11.93
C GLN A 122 -8.25 -19.82 -11.20
N HIS A 123 -6.98 -19.96 -11.59
CA HIS A 123 -6.15 -21.10 -11.17
C HIS A 123 -4.84 -20.76 -10.46
N SER A 124 -4.34 -19.52 -10.52
CA SER A 124 -3.02 -19.16 -9.96
C SER A 124 -2.90 -17.69 -9.55
N CYS A 125 -4.03 -17.06 -9.24
CA CYS A 125 -4.04 -15.66 -8.83
C CYS A 125 -3.80 -15.48 -7.34
N VAL A 126 -3.46 -14.26 -6.95
CA VAL A 126 -3.23 -13.88 -5.55
C VAL A 126 -4.42 -14.22 -4.66
N VAL A 127 -5.64 -13.92 -5.12
CA VAL A 127 -6.87 -14.17 -4.35
C VAL A 127 -7.08 -15.65 -4.08
N SER A 128 -6.84 -16.51 -5.08
CA SER A 128 -6.95 -17.98 -4.91
C SER A 128 -5.94 -18.50 -3.90
N GLN A 129 -4.72 -17.94 -3.87
CA GLN A 129 -3.69 -18.33 -2.89
C GLN A 129 -4.04 -17.87 -1.48
N ILE A 130 -4.49 -16.62 -1.29
CA ILE A 130 -4.90 -16.12 0.03
C ILE A 130 -6.09 -16.92 0.58
N ARG A 131 -7.03 -17.35 -0.27
CA ARG A 131 -8.12 -18.27 0.10
C ARG A 131 -7.64 -19.64 0.57
N GLY A 132 -6.42 -20.05 0.21
CA GLY A 132 -5.79 -21.26 0.73
C GLY A 132 -5.31 -21.10 2.18
N CYS A 133 -4.97 -19.89 2.61
CA CYS A 133 -4.48 -19.59 3.96
C CYS A 133 -5.63 -19.36 4.96
N CYS A 134 -6.73 -18.74 4.51
CA CYS A 134 -7.83 -18.35 5.37
C CYS A 134 -9.15 -18.24 4.61
N ARG A 135 -10.28 -18.30 5.33
CA ARG A 135 -11.58 -17.99 4.74
C ARG A 135 -11.77 -16.48 4.69
N ASN A 136 -11.59 -15.90 3.50
CA ASN A 136 -11.77 -14.47 3.23
C ASN A 136 -12.79 -14.23 2.11
N GLU A 137 -13.42 -13.06 2.15
CA GLU A 137 -14.21 -12.53 1.04
C GLU A 137 -13.34 -11.71 0.09
N TRP A 138 -13.56 -11.85 -1.21
CA TRP A 138 -12.88 -11.02 -2.19
C TRP A 138 -13.84 -10.00 -2.79
N THR A 139 -13.39 -8.76 -2.90
CA THR A 139 -14.12 -7.68 -3.56
C THR A 139 -13.25 -7.00 -4.61
N HIS A 140 -13.88 -6.55 -5.69
CA HIS A 140 -13.21 -5.68 -6.65
C HIS A 140 -12.98 -4.29 -6.05
N CYS A 141 -11.85 -3.66 -6.36
CA CYS A 141 -11.56 -2.30 -5.90
C CYS A 141 -12.57 -1.32 -6.48
N ASN A 142 -13.33 -0.68 -5.58
CA ASN A 142 -14.39 0.25 -5.94
C ASN A 142 -13.84 1.50 -6.63
N ILE A 143 -12.61 1.94 -6.32
CA ILE A 143 -11.99 3.12 -6.94
C ILE A 143 -11.80 2.90 -8.44
N HIS A 144 -11.29 1.72 -8.84
CA HIS A 144 -11.17 1.33 -10.23
C HIS A 144 -12.53 1.14 -10.90
N HIS A 145 -13.50 0.54 -10.21
CA HIS A 145 -14.84 0.34 -10.73
C HIS A 145 -15.59 1.67 -10.96
N GLU A 146 -15.48 2.61 -10.03
CA GLU A 146 -16.02 3.96 -10.14
C GLU A 146 -15.34 4.72 -11.28
N THR A 147 -14.01 4.65 -11.41
CA THR A 147 -13.27 5.31 -12.49
C THR A 147 -13.74 4.80 -13.85
N PHE A 148 -13.99 3.49 -13.96
CA PHE A 148 -14.53 2.87 -15.16
C PHE A 148 -15.98 3.27 -15.45
N ALA A 149 -16.82 3.34 -14.41
CA ALA A 149 -18.20 3.81 -14.53
C ALA A 149 -18.26 5.26 -15.02
N VAL A 150 -17.42 6.13 -14.47
CA VAL A 150 -17.29 7.55 -14.85
C VAL A 150 -16.85 7.70 -16.30
N LYS A 151 -15.88 6.91 -16.76
CA LYS A 151 -15.45 6.89 -18.18
C LYS A 151 -16.57 6.49 -19.14
N LYS A 152 -17.54 5.70 -18.68
CA LYS A 152 -18.69 5.25 -19.48
C LYS A 152 -19.94 6.09 -19.28
N MET A 153 -19.91 7.14 -18.46
CA MET A 153 -21.08 7.99 -18.26
C MET A 153 -21.40 8.77 -19.55
N PRO A 154 -22.69 8.78 -19.98
CA PRO A 154 -23.14 9.59 -21.09
C PRO A 154 -22.97 11.09 -20.78
N ASP A 155 -22.86 11.90 -21.82
CA ASP A 155 -22.59 13.34 -21.68
C ASP A 155 -23.70 14.11 -20.95
N ASP A 156 -24.92 13.57 -20.92
CA ASP A 156 -26.04 14.13 -20.15
C ASP A 156 -25.79 14.12 -18.63
N LEU A 157 -24.80 13.33 -18.15
CA LEU A 157 -24.39 13.24 -16.74
C LEU A 157 -23.05 13.94 -16.47
N LYS A 158 -22.64 14.90 -17.31
CA LYS A 158 -21.33 15.57 -17.21
C LYS A 158 -21.04 16.21 -15.84
N SER A 159 -22.04 16.78 -15.18
CA SER A 159 -21.89 17.37 -13.84
C SER A 159 -21.59 16.31 -12.78
N VAL A 160 -22.26 15.15 -12.86
CA VAL A 160 -22.03 14.01 -11.97
C VAL A 160 -20.65 13.40 -12.24
N ARG A 161 -20.27 13.24 -13.52
CA ARG A 161 -18.92 12.81 -13.94
C ARG A 161 -17.84 13.68 -13.31
N LEU A 162 -17.96 15.01 -13.40
CA LEU A 162 -16.98 15.94 -12.83
C LEU A 162 -16.87 15.80 -11.30
N CYS A 163 -17.99 15.64 -10.58
CA CYS A 163 -17.96 15.41 -9.13
C CYS A 163 -17.26 14.09 -8.77
N CYS A 164 -17.52 13.02 -9.51
CA CYS A 164 -16.85 11.73 -9.30
C CYS A 164 -15.35 11.81 -9.62
N GLU A 165 -14.94 12.50 -10.69
CA GLU A 165 -13.53 12.72 -11.04
C GLU A 165 -12.79 13.52 -9.97
N LEU A 166 -13.43 14.55 -9.39
CA LEU A 166 -12.85 15.33 -8.27
C LEU A 166 -12.71 14.48 -7.00
N TYR A 167 -13.72 13.68 -6.67
CA TYR A 167 -13.66 12.78 -5.50
C TYR A 167 -12.56 11.72 -5.66
N GLN A 168 -12.44 11.13 -6.85
CA GLN A 168 -11.36 10.19 -7.18
C GLN A 168 -10.00 10.86 -7.17
N GLY A 169 -9.90 12.07 -7.73
CA GLY A 169 -8.69 12.89 -7.73
C GLY A 169 -8.20 13.17 -6.31
N LEU A 170 -9.09 13.62 -5.42
CA LEU A 170 -8.76 13.84 -4.01
C LEU A 170 -8.28 12.55 -3.33
N LYS A 171 -9.00 11.43 -3.50
CA LYS A 171 -8.60 10.13 -2.96
C LYS A 171 -7.19 9.74 -3.42
N ASN A 172 -6.89 9.88 -4.71
CA ASN A 172 -5.59 9.55 -5.29
C ASN A 172 -4.47 10.54 -4.87
N GLU A 173 -4.79 11.83 -4.70
CA GLU A 173 -3.84 12.84 -4.25
C GLU A 173 -3.36 12.56 -2.82
N PHE A 174 -4.27 12.16 -1.92
CA PHE A 174 -3.93 11.70 -0.58
C PHE A 174 -3.02 10.46 -0.61
N THR A 175 -3.25 9.53 -1.53
CA THR A 175 -2.39 8.36 -1.74
C THR A 175 -1.00 8.74 -2.27
N SER A 176 -0.92 9.71 -3.18
CA SER A 176 0.35 10.16 -3.79
C SER A 176 1.18 11.06 -2.88
N ALA A 177 0.53 11.80 -1.96
CA ALA A 177 1.20 12.69 -1.01
C ALA A 177 1.95 11.92 0.09
N LEU A 178 1.58 10.65 0.33
CA LEU A 178 2.29 9.75 1.24
C LEU A 178 3.55 9.13 0.63
N LEU A 179 3.80 9.32 -0.68
CA LEU A 179 4.92 8.73 -1.43
C LEU A 179 5.90 9.79 -2.00
N LYS A 180 5.83 11.03 -1.53
CA LYS A 180 6.82 12.10 -1.81
C LYS A 180 7.55 12.48 -0.53
#